data_AF-A0A0D2VGT4-F1
#
_entry.id   AF-A0A0D2VGT4-F1
#
_cell.length_a   1.000
_cell.length_b   1.000
_cell.length_c   1.000
_cell.angle_alpha   90.00
_cell.angle_beta   90.00
_cell.angle_gamma   90.00
#
_symmetry.space_group_name_H-M   'P 1'
#
loop_
_entity.id
_entity.type
_entity.pdbx_description
1 polymer ?
#
loop_
_entity_poly.entity_id
_entity_poly.type
_entity_poly.pdbx_seq_one_letter_code
_entity_poly.pdbx_strand_id
1 'polypeptide(L)'
;MIPRKKMAEHPRTHSEESKARIGSSVKRAWGKRLKWKRLGERFFLSWMKSIAEASRKGGSDQVELEWDSYDKIKQEIVLEQLQWAAEKAKGKEIAKVRAEKARAERIARIVQKRKEQEEKEKARELKRRMKEKARQDESVADSQGMKLKQRLQMIRKKKSISSQVSIKGDTSHIPALEKLNIELIKKQKMQSEVSLAEQIKAAKSRRAEPISAKILAVSSSFVSYNARLKE
;
A
#
# COMPACT_ATOMS: atom_id res chain seq x y z
N MET A 1 -31.15 -11.85 113.36
CA MET A 1 -31.19 -12.04 111.90
C MET A 1 -32.33 -11.21 111.32
N ILE A 2 -32.04 -10.19 110.52
CA ILE A 2 -33.06 -9.34 109.88
C ILE A 2 -33.24 -9.82 108.43
N PRO A 3 -34.45 -10.21 107.98
CA PRO A 3 -34.64 -10.71 106.61
C PRO A 3 -34.52 -9.59 105.56
N ARG A 4 -33.58 -9.74 104.62
CA ARG A 4 -33.50 -8.97 103.35
C ARG A 4 -34.69 -9.34 102.44
N LYS A 5 -35.87 -8.76 102.67
CA LYS A 5 -37.06 -8.99 101.84
C LYS A 5 -37.71 -7.69 101.32
N LYS A 6 -36.91 -6.68 101.00
CA LYS A 6 -37.37 -5.35 100.53
C LYS A 6 -36.90 -4.91 99.12
N MET A 7 -36.18 -5.76 98.37
CA MET A 7 -35.53 -5.32 97.11
C MET A 7 -36.10 -5.96 95.83
N ALA A 8 -37.24 -6.65 95.91
CA ALA A 8 -37.87 -7.26 94.73
C ALA A 8 -39.06 -6.41 94.22
N GLU A 9 -38.97 -5.08 94.32
CA GLU A 9 -39.94 -4.19 93.65
C GLU A 9 -39.75 -4.33 92.14
N HIS A 10 -40.68 -5.07 91.54
CA HIS A 10 -40.83 -5.18 90.10
C HIS A 10 -40.95 -3.78 89.49
N PRO A 11 -40.30 -3.47 88.35
CA PRO A 11 -40.46 -2.17 87.72
C PRO A 11 -41.96 -1.90 87.49
N ARG A 12 -42.47 -0.80 88.05
CA ARG A 12 -43.86 -0.42 87.89
C ARG A 12 -44.14 -0.22 86.40
N THR A 13 -44.79 -1.19 85.77
CA THR A 13 -45.08 -1.15 84.34
C THR A 13 -46.03 0.00 84.06
N HIS A 14 -45.61 0.93 83.19
CA HIS A 14 -46.46 2.03 82.77
C HIS A 14 -47.76 1.51 82.15
N SER A 15 -48.87 2.20 82.42
CA SER A 15 -50.15 1.98 81.72
C SER A 15 -49.97 2.11 80.20
N GLU A 16 -50.74 1.35 79.43
CA GLU A 16 -50.73 1.43 77.96
C GLU A 16 -50.99 2.85 77.44
N GLU A 17 -51.82 3.63 78.12
CA GLU A 17 -52.05 5.04 77.80
C GLU A 17 -50.78 5.88 77.95
N SER A 18 -50.01 5.65 79.02
CA SER A 18 -48.74 6.34 79.25
C SER A 18 -47.70 5.94 78.21
N LYS A 19 -47.62 4.64 77.86
CA LYS A 19 -46.75 4.16 76.78
C LYS A 19 -47.10 4.80 75.43
N ALA A 20 -48.39 4.92 75.11
CA ALA A 20 -48.86 5.57 73.89
C ALA A 20 -48.53 7.07 73.84
N ARG A 21 -48.68 7.79 74.96
CA ARG A 21 -48.31 9.22 75.07
C ARG A 21 -46.81 9.44 74.95
N ILE A 22 -45.99 8.58 75.55
CA ILE A 22 -44.53 8.62 75.41
C ILE A 22 -44.14 8.31 73.96
N GLY A 23 -44.69 7.23 73.38
CA GLY A 23 -44.39 6.81 72.01
C GLY A 23 -44.76 7.86 70.96
N SER A 24 -45.92 8.51 71.11
CA SER A 24 -46.33 9.61 70.21
C SER A 24 -45.43 10.84 70.33
N SER A 25 -45.03 11.22 71.55
CA SER A 25 -44.11 12.34 71.79
C SER A 25 -42.72 12.07 71.21
N VAL A 26 -42.20 10.86 71.39
CA VAL A 26 -40.93 10.41 70.81
C VAL A 26 -40.99 10.43 69.28
N LYS A 27 -42.02 9.82 68.66
CA LYS A 27 -42.20 9.87 67.19
C LYS A 27 -42.26 11.31 66.66
N ARG A 28 -42.96 12.20 67.36
CA ARG A 28 -43.04 13.63 66.97
C ARG A 28 -41.66 14.30 67.01
N ALA A 29 -40.87 14.06 68.06
CA ALA A 29 -39.52 14.60 68.18
C ALA A 29 -38.58 14.07 67.08
N TRP A 30 -38.58 12.76 66.84
CA TRP A 30 -37.80 12.14 65.77
C TRP A 30 -38.23 12.60 64.38
N GLY A 31 -39.54 12.76 64.13
CA GLY A 31 -40.07 13.30 62.88
C GLY A 31 -39.59 14.72 62.61
N LYS A 32 -39.56 15.59 63.64
CA LYS A 32 -38.97 16.93 63.52
C LYS A 32 -37.48 16.86 63.21
N ARG A 33 -36.72 16.05 63.94
CA ARG A 33 -35.27 15.90 63.73
C ARG A 33 -34.94 15.41 62.33
N LEU A 34 -35.69 14.44 61.82
CA LEU A 34 -35.52 13.91 60.47
C LEU A 34 -35.83 14.98 59.40
N LYS A 35 -36.87 15.78 59.58
CA LYS A 35 -37.18 16.90 58.67
C LYS A 35 -36.03 17.91 58.61
N TRP A 36 -35.50 18.32 59.77
CA TRP A 36 -34.35 19.22 59.84
C TRP A 36 -33.11 18.62 59.17
N LYS A 37 -32.84 17.33 59.40
CA LYS A 37 -31.71 16.65 58.76
C LYS A 37 -31.83 16.65 57.23
N ARG A 38 -32.99 16.28 56.69
CA ARG A 38 -33.28 16.29 55.24
C ARG A 38 -33.24 17.69 54.64
N LEU A 39 -33.71 18.70 55.36
CA LEU A 39 -33.60 20.11 54.94
C LEU A 39 -32.13 20.54 54.85
N GLY A 40 -31.34 20.21 55.88
CA GLY A 40 -29.90 20.48 55.88
C GLY A 40 -29.17 19.78 54.73
N GLU A 41 -29.43 18.49 54.48
CA GLU A 41 -28.83 17.75 53.36
C GLU A 41 -29.16 18.39 52.01
N ARG A 42 -30.43 18.78 51.78
CA ARG A 42 -30.82 19.46 50.55
C ARG A 42 -30.13 20.82 50.40
N PHE A 43 -30.00 21.57 51.49
CA PHE A 43 -29.26 22.82 51.49
C PHE A 43 -27.79 22.60 51.14
N PHE A 44 -27.11 21.65 51.79
CA PHE A 44 -25.71 21.34 51.51
C PHE A 44 -25.50 20.87 50.07
N LEU A 45 -26.38 20.01 49.55
CA LEU A 45 -26.33 19.59 48.15
C LEU A 45 -26.48 20.76 47.18
N SER A 46 -27.45 21.65 47.43
CA SER A 46 -27.65 22.86 46.62
C SER A 46 -26.46 23.80 46.71
N TRP A 47 -25.88 23.97 47.90
CA TRP A 47 -24.74 24.83 48.14
C TRP A 47 -23.48 24.30 47.45
N MET A 48 -23.18 23.00 47.60
CA MET A 48 -22.08 22.34 46.90
C MET A 48 -22.25 22.44 45.38
N LYS A 49 -23.48 22.23 44.87
CA LYS A 49 -23.77 22.39 43.44
C LYS A 49 -23.52 23.83 42.97
N SER A 50 -23.97 24.82 43.73
CA SER A 50 -23.76 26.24 43.41
C SER A 50 -22.28 26.60 43.41
N ILE A 51 -21.49 26.09 44.36
CA ILE A 51 -20.03 26.27 44.38
C ILE A 51 -19.41 25.61 43.15
N ALA A 52 -19.76 24.34 42.87
CA ALA A 52 -19.23 23.62 41.72
C ALA A 52 -19.55 24.33 40.40
N GLU A 53 -20.77 24.87 40.25
CA GLU A 53 -21.16 25.65 39.07
C GLU A 53 -20.41 26.99 38.99
N ALA A 54 -20.23 27.70 40.09
CA ALA A 54 -19.45 28.94 40.12
C ALA A 54 -17.97 28.67 39.80
N SER A 55 -17.39 27.61 40.35
CA SER A 55 -16.03 27.16 40.03
C SER A 55 -15.90 26.71 38.59
N ARG A 56 -16.94 26.10 38.01
CA ARG A 56 -16.96 25.72 36.58
C ARG A 56 -17.02 26.95 35.68
N LYS A 57 -17.88 27.93 35.98
CA LYS A 57 -18.03 29.13 35.16
C LYS A 57 -16.83 30.08 35.26
N GLY A 58 -16.16 30.09 36.41
CA GLY A 58 -15.09 31.05 36.68
C GLY A 58 -15.63 32.46 37.00
N GLY A 59 -14.71 33.42 37.17
CA GLY A 59 -15.05 34.84 37.24
C GLY A 59 -15.57 35.41 35.91
N SER A 60 -16.04 36.66 35.90
CA SER A 60 -16.58 37.34 34.70
C SER A 60 -15.65 37.33 33.49
N ASP A 61 -14.34 37.29 33.74
CA ASP A 61 -13.30 37.37 32.71
C ASP A 61 -12.57 36.02 32.50
N GLN A 62 -13.06 34.95 33.14
CA GLN A 62 -12.48 33.61 33.03
C GLN A 62 -13.32 32.72 32.11
N VAL A 63 -12.63 31.88 31.33
CA VAL A 63 -13.26 30.90 30.45
C VAL A 63 -13.84 29.76 31.30
N GLU A 64 -15.05 29.29 30.94
CA GLU A 64 -15.67 28.14 31.60
C GLU A 64 -14.71 26.93 31.56
N LEU A 65 -14.43 26.37 32.74
CA LEU A 65 -13.56 25.21 32.89
C LEU A 65 -14.37 23.94 32.60
N GLU A 66 -14.03 23.22 31.53
CA GLU A 66 -14.54 21.87 31.29
C GLU A 66 -13.72 20.85 32.10
N TRP A 67 -14.28 20.39 33.22
CA TRP A 67 -13.64 19.42 34.12
C TRP A 67 -13.39 18.08 33.42
N ASP A 68 -14.25 17.71 32.47
CA ASP A 68 -14.16 16.47 31.71
C ASP A 68 -13.30 16.60 30.44
N SER A 69 -12.68 17.75 30.20
CA SER A 69 -11.89 18.02 28.97
C SER A 69 -10.77 17.01 28.77
N TYR A 70 -10.09 16.62 29.86
CA TYR A 70 -9.03 15.62 29.79
C TYR A 70 -9.54 14.26 29.29
N ASP A 71 -10.67 13.80 29.82
CA ASP A 71 -11.26 12.53 29.43
C ASP A 71 -11.80 12.57 28.00
N LYS A 72 -12.37 13.71 27.57
CA LYS A 72 -12.79 13.93 26.18
C LYS A 72 -11.60 13.83 25.22
N ILE A 73 -10.51 14.55 25.51
CA ILE A 73 -9.28 14.52 24.68
C ILE A 73 -8.70 13.11 24.64
N LYS A 74 -8.70 12.39 25.77
CA LYS A 74 -8.23 11.01 25.83
C LYS A 74 -9.06 10.09 24.94
N GLN A 75 -10.39 10.24 24.93
CA GLN A 75 -11.28 9.50 24.03
C GLN A 75 -11.01 9.85 22.56
N GLU A 76 -10.83 11.13 22.25
CA GLU A 76 -10.55 11.60 20.89
C GLU A 76 -9.23 11.04 20.35
N ILE A 77 -8.17 11.04 21.16
CA ILE A 77 -6.87 10.43 20.80
C ILE A 77 -7.04 8.94 20.47
N VAL A 78 -7.82 8.21 21.27
CA VAL A 78 -8.07 6.78 21.02
C VAL A 78 -8.84 6.58 19.70
N LEU A 79 -9.83 7.42 19.42
CA LEU A 79 -10.57 7.38 18.16
C LEU A 79 -9.67 7.68 16.95
N GLU A 80 -8.81 8.69 17.05
CA GLU A 80 -7.88 9.06 15.98
C GLU A 80 -6.87 7.93 15.70
N GLN A 81 -6.35 7.29 16.76
CA GLN A 81 -5.46 6.13 16.61
C GLN A 81 -6.15 4.96 15.89
N LEU A 82 -7.41 4.69 16.23
CA LEU A 82 -8.21 3.64 15.57
C LEU A 82 -8.44 3.97 14.09
N GLN A 83 -8.80 5.22 13.78
CA GLN A 83 -8.98 5.67 12.40
C GLN A 83 -7.68 5.54 11.60
N TRP A 84 -6.55 6.01 12.14
CA TRP A 84 -5.25 5.89 11.49
C TRP A 84 -4.86 4.43 11.22
N ALA A 85 -5.09 3.54 12.19
CA ALA A 85 -4.83 2.12 12.01
C ALA A 85 -5.71 1.51 10.89
N ALA A 86 -6.99 1.87 10.85
CA ALA A 86 -7.92 1.42 9.81
C ALA A 86 -7.52 1.93 8.42
N GLU A 87 -7.11 3.20 8.29
CA GLU A 87 -6.63 3.75 7.02
C GLU A 87 -5.34 3.08 6.55
N LYS A 88 -4.40 2.82 7.47
CA LYS A 88 -3.18 2.06 7.16
C LYS A 88 -3.49 0.65 6.68
N ALA A 89 -4.46 -0.03 7.30
CA ALA A 89 -4.90 -1.34 6.85
C ALA A 89 -5.52 -1.28 5.45
N LYS A 90 -6.43 -0.34 5.20
CA LYS A 90 -7.02 -0.10 3.86
C LYS A 90 -5.94 0.19 2.81
N GLY A 91 -4.97 1.03 3.14
CA GLY A 91 -3.84 1.34 2.26
C GLY A 91 -3.00 0.11 1.91
N LYS A 92 -2.75 -0.79 2.87
CA LYS A 92 -2.04 -2.06 2.63
C LYS A 92 -2.84 -2.98 1.69
N GLU A 93 -4.15 -3.11 1.89
CA GLU A 93 -5.01 -3.91 1.02
C GLU A 93 -5.04 -3.36 -0.41
N ILE A 94 -5.21 -2.05 -0.58
CA ILE A 94 -5.15 -1.41 -1.90
C ILE A 94 -3.78 -1.65 -2.56
N ALA A 95 -2.69 -1.55 -1.79
CA ALA A 95 -1.34 -1.81 -2.31
C ALA A 95 -1.16 -3.27 -2.76
N LYS A 96 -1.71 -4.25 -2.02
CA LYS A 96 -1.70 -5.66 -2.40
C LYS A 96 -2.46 -5.88 -3.71
N VAL A 97 -3.70 -5.38 -3.81
CA VAL A 97 -4.53 -5.51 -5.02
C VAL A 97 -3.83 -4.88 -6.24
N ARG A 98 -3.23 -3.70 -6.08
CA ARG A 98 -2.45 -3.06 -7.15
C ARG A 98 -1.22 -3.90 -7.55
N ALA A 99 -0.51 -4.47 -6.58
CA ALA A 99 0.64 -5.32 -6.86
C ALA A 99 0.24 -6.62 -7.59
N GLU A 100 -0.85 -7.25 -7.20
CA GLU A 100 -1.39 -8.43 -7.88
C GLU A 100 -1.84 -8.11 -9.30
N LYS A 101 -2.55 -7.00 -9.51
CA LYS A 101 -2.92 -6.53 -10.85
C LYS A 101 -1.71 -6.30 -11.74
N ALA A 102 -0.66 -5.65 -11.23
CA ALA A 102 0.58 -5.43 -11.97
C ALA A 102 1.32 -6.75 -12.30
N ARG A 103 1.29 -7.73 -11.39
CA ARG A 103 1.84 -9.07 -11.65
C ARG A 103 1.06 -9.79 -12.74
N ALA A 104 -0.27 -9.78 -12.66
CA ALA A 104 -1.15 -10.39 -13.65
C ALA A 104 -0.93 -9.77 -15.05
N GLU A 105 -0.83 -8.45 -15.13
CA GLU A 105 -0.54 -7.75 -16.39
C GLU A 105 0.83 -8.13 -16.96
N ARG A 106 1.86 -8.24 -16.11
CA ARG A 106 3.19 -8.67 -16.54
C ARG A 106 3.18 -10.10 -17.07
N ILE A 107 2.47 -11.01 -16.40
CA ILE A 107 2.29 -12.40 -16.86
C ILE A 107 1.55 -12.43 -18.20
N ALA A 108 0.45 -11.68 -18.34
CA ALA A 108 -0.32 -11.60 -19.58
C ALA A 108 0.54 -11.12 -20.76
N ARG A 109 1.37 -10.08 -20.55
CA ARG A 109 2.33 -9.61 -21.56
C ARG A 109 3.36 -10.66 -21.96
N ILE A 110 3.86 -11.46 -21.01
CA ILE A 110 4.81 -12.55 -21.30
C ILE A 110 4.13 -13.63 -22.13
N VAL A 111 2.90 -14.02 -21.76
CA VAL A 111 2.12 -15.02 -22.51
C VAL A 111 1.86 -14.54 -23.93
N GLN A 112 1.46 -13.28 -24.12
CA GLN A 112 1.23 -12.72 -25.45
C GLN A 112 2.52 -12.74 -26.30
N LYS A 113 3.66 -12.31 -25.75
CA LYS A 113 4.94 -12.35 -26.45
C LYS A 113 5.35 -13.78 -26.85
N ARG A 114 5.10 -14.78 -26.01
CA ARG A 114 5.36 -16.19 -26.34
C ARG A 114 4.49 -16.67 -27.51
N LYS A 115 3.20 -16.35 -27.51
CA LYS A 115 2.30 -16.67 -28.63
C LYS A 115 2.76 -16.02 -29.94
N GLU A 116 3.12 -14.74 -29.91
CA GLU A 116 3.66 -14.05 -31.07
C GLU A 116 4.97 -14.68 -31.59
N GLN A 117 5.85 -15.14 -30.69
CA GLN A 117 7.08 -15.83 -31.09
C GLN A 117 6.79 -17.20 -31.70
N GLU A 118 5.89 -17.98 -31.11
CA GLU A 118 5.47 -19.28 -31.63
C GLU A 118 4.85 -19.15 -33.03
N GLU A 119 3.98 -18.15 -33.25
CA GLU A 119 3.41 -17.87 -34.57
C GLU A 119 4.48 -17.45 -35.58
N LYS A 120 5.44 -16.59 -35.17
CA LYS A 120 6.58 -16.20 -36.02
C LYS A 120 7.45 -17.40 -36.38
N GLU A 121 7.67 -18.33 -35.46
CA GLU A 121 8.41 -19.57 -35.71
C GLU A 121 7.65 -20.49 -36.67
N LYS A 122 6.35 -20.71 -36.45
CA LYS A 122 5.50 -21.47 -37.39
C LYS A 122 5.49 -20.86 -38.79
N ALA A 123 5.41 -19.54 -38.90
CA ALA A 123 5.47 -18.84 -40.18
C ALA A 123 6.85 -19.01 -40.87
N ARG A 124 7.94 -18.97 -40.11
CA ARG A 124 9.29 -19.24 -40.62
C ARG A 124 9.44 -20.69 -41.07
N GLU A 125 8.90 -21.63 -40.32
CA GLU A 125 8.90 -23.05 -40.66
C GLU A 125 8.11 -23.31 -41.94
N LEU A 126 6.90 -22.73 -42.06
CA LEU A 126 6.10 -22.82 -43.27
C LEU A 126 6.85 -22.30 -44.50
N LYS A 127 7.51 -21.13 -44.37
CA LYS A 127 8.35 -20.57 -45.45
C LYS A 127 9.51 -21.48 -45.83
N ARG A 128 10.16 -22.13 -44.85
CA ARG A 128 11.22 -23.13 -45.12
C ARG A 128 10.66 -24.33 -45.88
N ARG A 129 9.53 -24.88 -45.46
CA ARG A 129 8.85 -26.00 -46.13
C ARG A 129 8.43 -25.64 -47.56
N MET A 130 7.90 -24.43 -47.79
CA MET A 130 7.56 -23.97 -49.15
C MET A 130 8.80 -23.84 -50.05
N LYS A 131 9.91 -23.31 -49.52
CA LYS A 131 11.18 -23.21 -50.26
C LYS A 131 11.77 -24.58 -50.59
N GLU A 132 11.66 -25.54 -49.68
CA GLU A 132 12.12 -26.91 -49.90
C GLU A 132 11.28 -27.62 -50.97
N LYS A 133 9.95 -27.45 -50.95
CA LYS A 133 9.08 -27.93 -52.03
C LYS A 133 9.45 -27.33 -53.39
N ALA A 134 9.65 -26.02 -53.45
CA ALA A 134 10.08 -25.36 -54.69
C ALA A 134 11.40 -25.91 -55.23
N ARG A 135 12.37 -26.22 -54.36
CA ARG A 135 13.64 -26.86 -54.75
C ARG A 135 13.46 -28.30 -55.23
N GLN A 136 12.57 -29.06 -54.61
CA GLN A 136 12.23 -30.40 -55.07
C GLN A 136 11.56 -30.35 -56.45
N ASP A 137 10.56 -29.49 -56.63
CA ASP A 137 9.88 -29.28 -57.90
C ASP A 137 10.84 -28.81 -59.00
N GLU A 138 11.79 -27.92 -58.68
CA GLU A 138 12.85 -27.47 -59.57
C GLU A 138 13.81 -28.60 -59.93
N SER A 139 14.23 -29.44 -58.97
CA SER A 139 15.07 -30.61 -59.25
C SER A 139 14.36 -31.66 -60.13
N VAL A 140 13.05 -31.83 -59.94
CA VAL A 140 12.21 -32.71 -60.76
C VAL A 140 12.08 -32.13 -62.17
N ALA A 141 11.77 -30.83 -62.29
CA ALA A 141 11.68 -30.12 -63.56
C ALA A 141 13.02 -30.10 -64.30
N ASP A 142 14.14 -29.92 -63.60
CA ASP A 142 15.49 -29.98 -64.15
C ASP A 142 15.81 -31.38 -64.67
N SER A 143 15.50 -32.42 -63.90
CA SER A 143 15.71 -33.81 -64.36
C SER A 143 14.91 -34.11 -65.64
N GLN A 144 13.68 -33.59 -65.75
CA GLN A 144 12.84 -33.70 -66.93
C GLN A 144 13.36 -32.84 -68.09
N GLY A 145 13.83 -31.63 -67.80
CA GLY A 145 14.46 -30.71 -68.74
C GLY A 145 15.77 -31.26 -69.31
N MET A 146 16.58 -31.96 -68.51
CA MET A 146 17.79 -32.64 -68.97
C MET A 146 17.46 -33.81 -69.91
N LYS A 147 16.40 -34.59 -69.64
CA LYS A 147 15.90 -35.64 -70.55
C LYS A 147 15.41 -35.05 -71.88
N LEU A 148 14.71 -33.91 -71.84
CA LEU A 148 14.27 -33.20 -73.04
C LEU A 148 15.45 -32.59 -73.81
N LYS A 149 16.42 -31.98 -73.11
CA LYS A 149 17.66 -31.46 -73.70
C LYS A 149 18.46 -32.57 -74.37
N GLN A 150 18.58 -33.76 -73.77
CA GLN A 150 19.18 -34.93 -74.42
C GLN A 150 18.43 -35.31 -75.71
N ARG A 151 17.10 -35.35 -75.71
CA ARG A 151 16.29 -35.59 -76.92
C ARG A 151 16.53 -34.52 -77.99
N LEU A 152 16.58 -33.24 -77.61
CA LEU A 152 16.86 -32.12 -78.52
C LEU A 152 18.30 -32.14 -79.04
N GLN A 153 19.27 -32.60 -78.24
CA GLN A 153 20.64 -32.79 -78.69
C GLN A 153 20.76 -33.94 -79.68
N MET A 154 20.01 -35.04 -79.50
CA MET A 154 19.89 -36.08 -80.53
C MET A 154 19.32 -35.54 -81.85
N ILE A 155 18.40 -34.56 -81.78
CA ILE A 155 17.88 -33.86 -82.95
C ILE A 155 18.92 -32.90 -83.56
N ARG A 156 19.68 -32.16 -82.75
CA ARG A 156 20.76 -31.26 -83.21
C ARG A 156 21.97 -31.99 -83.78
N LYS A 157 22.32 -33.18 -83.25
CA LYS A 157 23.37 -34.05 -83.82
C LYS A 157 23.02 -34.52 -85.24
N LYS A 158 21.72 -34.54 -85.60
CA LYS A 158 21.30 -34.76 -87.00
C LYS A 158 21.46 -33.52 -87.90
N LYS A 159 21.88 -32.35 -87.37
CA LYS A 159 21.87 -31.07 -88.11
C LYS A 159 23.07 -30.14 -87.85
N SER A 160 24.19 -30.61 -87.28
CA SER A 160 25.31 -29.72 -86.96
C SER A 160 26.66 -30.29 -87.39
N ILE A 161 27.13 -29.83 -88.55
CA ILE A 161 28.55 -29.58 -88.82
C ILE A 161 28.76 -28.07 -88.61
N SER A 162 29.88 -27.74 -87.99
CA SER A 162 30.55 -26.43 -87.95
C SER A 162 30.51 -25.63 -86.64
N SER A 163 31.75 -25.46 -86.15
CA SER A 163 32.35 -24.34 -85.42
C SER A 163 32.12 -24.17 -83.90
N GLN A 164 33.27 -24.21 -83.26
CA GLN A 164 33.70 -24.17 -81.86
C GLN A 164 33.89 -22.73 -81.33
N VAL A 165 34.23 -22.62 -80.03
CA VAL A 165 34.90 -21.50 -79.29
C VAL A 165 33.93 -20.58 -78.51
N SER A 166 34.17 -20.13 -77.27
CA SER A 166 34.92 -20.56 -76.07
C SER A 166 34.42 -19.67 -74.93
N ILE A 167 34.35 -20.23 -73.73
CA ILE A 167 33.93 -19.57 -72.48
C ILE A 167 35.11 -18.83 -71.88
N LYS A 168 34.88 -17.65 -71.26
CA LYS A 168 35.76 -17.15 -70.20
C LYS A 168 34.93 -16.34 -69.21
N GLY A 169 34.82 -16.86 -67.99
CA GLY A 169 34.27 -16.14 -66.84
C GLY A 169 35.39 -15.51 -66.03
N ASP A 170 35.06 -14.47 -65.27
CA ASP A 170 35.87 -13.97 -64.18
C ASP A 170 34.96 -13.55 -63.02
N THR A 171 35.19 -14.14 -61.86
CA THR A 171 34.45 -13.89 -60.61
C THR A 171 35.34 -13.03 -59.73
N SER A 172 35.05 -11.74 -59.63
CA SER A 172 35.81 -10.81 -58.80
C SER A 172 35.29 -10.77 -57.36
N HIS A 173 36.23 -10.98 -56.45
CA HIS A 173 36.15 -10.98 -54.99
C HIS A 173 35.59 -9.63 -54.45
N ILE A 174 34.67 -9.65 -53.47
CA ILE A 174 34.06 -8.46 -52.85
C ILE A 174 34.73 -8.18 -51.48
N PRO A 175 35.59 -7.15 -51.34
CA PRO A 175 36.26 -6.81 -50.08
C PRO A 175 35.37 -6.04 -49.07
N ALA A 176 34.16 -5.64 -49.48
CA ALA A 176 33.31 -4.73 -48.70
C ALA A 176 32.67 -5.39 -47.46
N LEU A 177 32.54 -6.72 -47.44
CA LEU A 177 31.84 -7.43 -46.36
C LEU A 177 32.70 -7.55 -45.08
N GLU A 178 34.02 -7.66 -45.23
CA GLU A 178 34.95 -7.76 -44.08
C GLU A 178 35.03 -6.46 -43.29
N LYS A 179 35.00 -5.31 -43.97
CA LYS A 179 35.14 -3.99 -43.34
C LYS A 179 34.00 -3.69 -42.36
N LEU A 180 32.78 -4.11 -42.70
CA LEU A 180 31.60 -3.95 -41.84
C LEU A 180 31.63 -4.89 -40.62
N ASN A 181 32.23 -6.07 -40.75
CA ASN A 181 32.30 -7.05 -39.67
C ASN A 181 33.27 -6.59 -38.56
N ILE A 182 34.39 -5.96 -38.94
CA ILE A 182 35.37 -5.41 -38.00
C ILE A 182 34.78 -4.23 -37.22
N GLU A 183 33.99 -3.37 -37.88
CA GLU A 183 33.32 -2.24 -37.22
C GLU A 183 32.23 -2.68 -36.23
N LEU A 184 31.50 -3.76 -36.54
CA LEU A 184 30.47 -4.32 -35.66
C LEU A 184 31.09 -4.85 -34.35
N ILE A 185 32.22 -5.56 -34.46
CA ILE A 185 32.97 -6.11 -33.32
C ILE A 185 33.53 -4.98 -32.43
N LYS A 186 34.05 -3.90 -33.02
CA LYS A 186 34.55 -2.74 -32.26
C LYS A 186 33.43 -2.02 -31.50
N LYS A 187 32.26 -1.81 -32.11
CA LYS A 187 31.11 -1.17 -31.45
C LYS A 187 30.57 -1.99 -30.28
N GLN A 188 30.54 -3.32 -30.40
CA GLN A 188 30.10 -4.21 -29.32
C GLN A 188 31.04 -4.16 -28.11
N LYS A 189 32.37 -4.09 -28.33
CA LYS A 189 33.34 -3.94 -27.25
C LYS A 189 33.20 -2.61 -26.50
N MET A 190 33.02 -1.50 -27.21
CA MET A 190 32.82 -0.18 -26.57
C MET A 190 31.53 -0.10 -25.72
N GLN A 191 30.49 -0.87 -26.07
CA GLN A 191 29.27 -0.94 -25.25
C GLN A 191 29.43 -1.81 -23.98
N SER A 192 30.37 -2.76 -23.98
CA SER A 192 30.68 -3.59 -22.81
C SER A 192 31.57 -2.91 -21.77
N GLU A 193 32.27 -1.83 -22.16
CA GLU A 193 33.17 -1.07 -21.28
C GLU A 193 32.44 -0.19 -20.26
N VAL A 194 31.14 0.07 -20.46
CA VAL A 194 30.29 0.62 -19.38
C VAL A 194 29.86 -0.54 -18.50
N SER A 195 30.72 -0.91 -17.55
CA SER A 195 30.49 -2.01 -16.62
C SER A 195 29.16 -1.83 -15.89
N LEU A 196 28.29 -2.84 -15.97
CA LEU A 196 26.99 -2.87 -15.28
C LEU A 196 27.13 -2.53 -13.77
N ALA A 197 28.27 -2.87 -13.18
CA ALA A 197 28.60 -2.54 -11.81
C ALA A 197 28.70 -1.02 -11.55
N GLU A 198 29.21 -0.25 -12.53
CA GLU A 198 29.30 1.21 -12.44
C GLU A 198 27.92 1.86 -12.61
N GLN A 199 27.08 1.35 -13.51
CA GLN A 199 25.69 1.82 -13.63
C GLN A 199 24.88 1.57 -12.35
N ILE A 200 25.07 0.41 -11.71
CA ILE A 200 24.41 0.10 -10.43
C ILE A 200 24.93 1.01 -9.30
N LYS A 201 26.23 1.32 -9.25
CA LYS A 201 26.79 2.27 -8.29
C LYS A 201 26.25 3.68 -8.49
N ALA A 202 26.20 4.18 -9.73
CA ALA A 202 25.66 5.51 -10.05
C ALA A 202 24.16 5.63 -9.74
N ALA A 203 23.38 4.57 -9.96
CA ALA A 203 21.97 4.54 -9.60
C ALA A 203 21.73 4.51 -8.08
N LYS A 204 22.63 3.88 -7.31
CA LYS A 204 22.56 3.85 -5.84
C LYS A 204 22.96 5.18 -5.20
N SER A 205 24.02 5.85 -5.68
CA SER A 205 24.42 7.16 -5.14
C SER A 205 23.34 8.24 -5.35
N ARG A 206 22.61 8.21 -6.49
CA ARG A 206 21.43 9.07 -6.71
C ARG A 206 20.28 8.86 -5.72
N ARG A 207 20.22 7.73 -5.01
CA ARG A 207 19.19 7.47 -3.99
C ARG A 207 19.65 7.81 -2.57
N ALA A 208 20.96 7.98 -2.35
CA ALA A 208 21.52 8.18 -1.02
C ALA A 208 21.58 9.66 -0.59
N GLU A 209 21.58 10.62 -1.51
CA GLU A 209 21.52 12.05 -1.17
C GLU A 209 20.57 12.81 -2.12
N PRO A 210 19.65 13.70 -1.67
CA PRO A 210 19.38 14.17 -0.31
C PRO A 210 17.89 14.12 0.13
N ILE A 211 17.59 13.31 1.15
CA ILE A 211 16.43 13.55 2.04
C ILE A 211 16.78 14.64 3.07
N SER A 212 18.07 14.81 3.39
CA SER A 212 18.59 15.82 4.32
C SER A 212 18.44 17.28 3.81
N ALA A 213 18.70 17.55 2.52
CA ALA A 213 18.60 18.92 1.97
C ALA A 213 17.15 19.46 1.90
N LYS A 214 16.15 18.58 1.78
CA LYS A 214 14.73 19.00 1.80
C LYS A 214 14.23 19.31 3.21
N ILE A 215 14.74 18.62 4.23
CA ILE A 215 14.35 18.88 5.63
C ILE A 215 14.95 20.22 6.10
N LEU A 216 16.19 20.54 5.69
CA LEU A 216 16.86 21.79 6.07
C LEU A 216 16.24 23.03 5.38
N ALA A 217 15.81 22.91 4.12
CA ALA A 217 15.13 23.99 3.41
C ALA A 217 13.72 24.29 3.96
N VAL A 218 12.98 23.27 4.38
CA VAL A 218 11.64 23.44 4.97
C VAL A 218 11.73 24.07 6.37
N SER A 219 12.70 23.66 7.20
CA SER A 219 12.89 24.28 8.52
C SER A 219 13.34 25.75 8.44
N SER A 220 14.13 26.13 7.44
CA SER A 220 14.54 27.55 7.25
C SER A 220 13.34 28.45 6.88
N SER A 221 12.41 27.97 6.05
CA SER A 221 11.21 28.73 5.66
C SER A 221 10.18 28.93 6.80
N PHE A 222 10.14 28.02 7.77
CA PHE A 222 9.21 28.12 8.91
C PHE A 222 9.69 29.14 9.95
N VAL A 223 11.01 29.33 10.09
CA VAL A 223 11.58 30.30 11.03
C VAL A 223 11.42 31.74 10.52
N SER A 224 11.46 31.98 9.20
CA SER A 224 11.31 33.36 8.66
C SER A 224 9.88 33.89 8.68
N TYR A 225 8.86 33.02 8.68
CA TYR A 225 7.45 33.45 8.75
C TYR A 225 7.04 33.91 10.15
N ASN A 226 7.60 33.29 11.20
CA ASN A 226 7.26 33.62 12.59
C ASN A 226 7.97 34.89 13.10
N ALA A 227 9.06 35.32 12.45
CA ALA A 227 9.78 36.55 12.81
C ALA A 227 9.13 37.83 12.24
N ARG A 228 8.22 37.72 11.27
CA ARG A 228 7.59 38.88 10.60
C ARG A 228 6.19 39.24 11.15
N LEU A 229 5.70 38.49 12.13
CA LEU A 229 4.38 38.70 12.75
C LEU A 229 4.47 39.22 14.20
N LYS A 230 5.64 39.74 14.59
CA LYS A 230 5.90 40.28 15.94
C LYS A 230 6.40 41.75 15.96
N GLU A 231 6.26 42.46 14.85
CA GLU A 231 6.35 43.93 14.80
C GLU A 231 4.94 44.50 14.52
#